data_AF-A0A953SKE4-F1
#
_entry.id   AF-A0A953SKE4-F1
#
_cell.length_a   1.000
_cell.length_b   1.000
_cell.length_c   1.000
_cell.angle_alpha   90.00
_cell.angle_beta   90.00
_cell.angle_gamma   90.00
#
_symmetry.space_group_name_H-M   'P 1'
#
loop_
_entity.id
_entity.type
_entity.pdbx_description
1 polymer ?
#
loop_
_entity_poly.entity_id
_entity_poly.type
_entity_poly.pdbx_seq_one_letter_code
_entity_poly.pdbx_strand_id
1 'polypeptide(L)'
;PGTARAMSNRSARYKSGSLSLAGAVAPGNGVMIGGGIFALMGQVAGLAGGLFPIAFVVAATNSSRPGTTRSRRPRGRPLADTFTVGVAIIATVSGALASIFAVSRMLPMLTETKLIPHSHFGMPGDVQKHTLVYTVVIAAVLAAVFDLSRIASIGAIFYLLMDITVHWGVLRHLHEDVGANRAVLGVAIGLDAIALGAFLIVKGTSGPLIVGVSLVSIMVVIAFERFYLRGTRARRE
;
A
#
# COMPACT_ATOMS: atom_id res chain seq x y z
N PRO A 1 -28.47 36.67 9.21
CA PRO A 1 -27.31 35.88 9.69
C PRO A 1 -27.68 34.39 9.84
N GLY A 2 -27.77 33.65 8.73
CA GLY A 2 -28.43 32.33 8.72
C GLY A 2 -27.86 31.29 7.75
N THR A 3 -26.66 31.49 7.19
CA THR A 3 -26.14 30.60 6.12
C THR A 3 -24.79 29.94 6.43
N ALA A 4 -24.18 30.20 7.59
CA ALA A 4 -22.85 29.66 7.91
C ALA A 4 -22.84 28.35 8.73
N ARG A 5 -23.99 27.83 9.18
CA ARG A 5 -24.05 26.72 10.15
C ARG A 5 -24.43 25.34 9.58
N ALA A 6 -24.62 25.24 8.26
CA ALA A 6 -25.07 23.99 7.62
C ALA A 6 -23.94 23.16 6.96
N MET A 7 -22.67 23.59 7.03
CA MET A 7 -21.57 22.97 6.26
C MET A 7 -20.43 22.34 7.06
N SER A 8 -20.51 22.24 8.39
CA SER A 8 -19.39 21.69 9.20
C SER A 8 -19.60 20.29 9.78
N ASN A 9 -20.72 19.61 9.52
CA ASN A 9 -20.99 18.32 10.16
C ASN A 9 -21.51 17.26 9.19
N ARG A 10 -20.74 17.04 8.12
CA ARG A 10 -20.85 15.85 7.28
C ARG A 10 -19.63 14.96 7.52
N SER A 11 -19.31 14.70 8.78
CA SER A 11 -18.52 13.50 9.08
C SER A 11 -19.32 12.33 8.52
N ALA A 12 -18.66 11.44 7.78
CA ALA A 12 -19.29 10.20 7.35
C ALA A 12 -19.55 9.41 8.63
N ARG A 13 -20.71 9.65 9.26
CA ARG A 13 -21.16 8.97 10.48
C ARG A 13 -21.26 7.50 10.09
N TYR A 14 -20.21 6.75 10.35
CA TYR A 14 -20.10 5.36 9.98
C TYR A 14 -21.24 4.61 10.69
N LYS A 15 -22.25 4.22 9.92
CA LYS A 15 -23.35 3.40 10.42
C LYS A 15 -22.85 1.96 10.45
N SER A 16 -22.63 1.45 11.65
CA SER A 16 -22.37 0.03 11.87
C SER A 16 -23.44 -0.81 11.17
N GLY A 17 -23.02 -1.75 10.31
CA GLY A 17 -23.91 -2.61 9.53
C GLY A 17 -24.33 -2.10 8.14
N SER A 18 -23.92 -0.91 7.69
CA SER A 18 -24.25 -0.40 6.35
C SER A 18 -23.20 -0.72 5.27
N LEU A 19 -22.24 -1.60 5.57
CA LEU A 19 -21.23 -2.03 4.61
C LEU A 19 -21.83 -3.07 3.66
N SER A 20 -22.15 -2.64 2.44
CA SER A 20 -22.37 -3.56 1.34
C SER A 20 -21.14 -4.44 1.15
N LEU A 21 -21.34 -5.72 0.77
CA LEU A 21 -20.28 -6.67 0.45
C LEU A 21 -19.25 -6.05 -0.51
N ALA A 22 -19.73 -5.31 -1.51
CA ALA A 22 -18.87 -4.57 -2.45
C ALA A 22 -18.07 -3.46 -1.76
N GLY A 23 -18.68 -2.72 -0.83
CA GLY A 23 -18.02 -1.66 -0.06
C GLY A 23 -17.05 -2.16 1.02
N ALA A 24 -17.13 -3.43 1.40
CA ALA A 24 -16.22 -4.11 2.32
C ALA A 24 -15.02 -4.76 1.59
N VAL A 25 -15.25 -5.34 0.40
CA VAL A 25 -14.21 -6.01 -0.40
C VAL A 25 -13.41 -5.01 -1.24
N ALA A 26 -14.02 -3.92 -1.71
CA ALA A 26 -13.38 -2.96 -2.60
C ALA A 26 -12.09 -2.32 -2.05
N PRO A 27 -11.99 -1.92 -0.76
CA PRO A 27 -10.73 -1.38 -0.23
C PRO A 27 -9.60 -2.41 -0.24
N GLY A 28 -9.89 -3.68 0.08
CA GLY A 28 -8.89 -4.74 0.17
C GLY A 28 -8.31 -5.12 -1.19
N ASN A 29 -9.17 -5.38 -2.18
CA ASN A 29 -8.71 -5.82 -3.51
C ASN A 29 -7.91 -4.74 -4.25
N GLY A 30 -8.31 -3.47 -4.12
CA GLY A 30 -7.58 -2.36 -4.75
C GLY A 30 -6.17 -2.18 -4.16
N VAL A 31 -6.03 -2.34 -2.84
CA VAL A 31 -4.73 -2.30 -2.15
C VAL A 31 -3.86 -3.49 -2.56
N MET A 32 -4.42 -4.72 -2.59
CA MET A 32 -3.70 -5.93 -3.03
C MET A 32 -3.08 -5.76 -4.43
N ILE A 33 -3.90 -5.35 -5.39
CA ILE A 33 -3.46 -5.18 -6.78
C ILE A 33 -2.42 -4.05 -6.87
N GLY A 34 -2.65 -2.94 -6.18
CA GLY A 34 -1.70 -1.82 -6.11
C GLY A 34 -0.34 -2.24 -5.55
N GLY A 35 -0.33 -3.01 -4.46
CA GLY A 35 0.88 -3.54 -3.83
C GLY A 35 1.68 -4.44 -4.77
N GLY A 36 1.01 -5.36 -5.48
CA GLY A 36 1.65 -6.23 -6.47
C GLY A 36 2.28 -5.48 -7.64
N ILE A 37 1.58 -4.47 -8.19
CA ILE A 37 2.11 -3.60 -9.25
C ILE A 37 3.35 -2.84 -8.76
N PHE A 38 3.30 -2.29 -7.54
CA PHE A 38 4.42 -1.54 -6.97
C PHE A 38 5.64 -2.41 -6.71
N ALA A 39 5.43 -3.64 -6.21
CA ALA A 39 6.48 -4.62 -6.01
C ALA A 39 7.21 -4.92 -7.32
N LEU A 40 6.45 -5.22 -8.39
CA LEU A 40 7.00 -5.49 -9.72
C LEU A 40 7.70 -4.25 -10.31
N MET A 41 7.08 -3.08 -10.21
CA MET A 41 7.67 -1.83 -10.67
C MET A 41 8.98 -1.53 -9.95
N GLY A 42 9.07 -1.77 -8.66
CA GLY A 42 10.30 -1.60 -7.88
C GLY A 42 11.44 -2.53 -8.31
N GLN A 43 11.11 -3.74 -8.77
CA GLN A 43 12.11 -4.66 -9.34
C GLN A 43 12.62 -4.11 -10.68
N VAL A 44 11.71 -3.70 -11.57
CA VAL A 44 12.08 -3.09 -12.86
C VAL A 44 12.89 -1.80 -12.66
N ALA A 45 12.51 -0.97 -11.70
CA ALA A 45 13.23 0.24 -11.34
C ALA A 45 14.63 -0.07 -10.75
N GLY A 46 14.76 -1.16 -10.00
CA GLY A 46 16.06 -1.65 -9.53
C GLY A 46 17.01 -2.01 -10.67
N LEU A 47 16.48 -2.62 -11.74
CA LEU A 47 17.24 -2.97 -12.94
C LEU A 47 17.55 -1.76 -13.82
N ALA A 48 16.63 -0.79 -13.91
CA ALA A 48 16.79 0.43 -14.70
C ALA A 48 17.64 1.51 -14.00
N GLY A 49 17.87 1.40 -12.69
CA GLY A 49 18.65 2.35 -11.90
C GLY A 49 18.00 3.73 -11.77
N GLY A 50 18.80 4.75 -11.44
CA GLY A 50 18.33 6.13 -11.21
C GLY A 50 17.68 6.81 -12.42
N LEU A 51 17.81 6.23 -13.62
CA LEU A 51 17.19 6.74 -14.84
C LEU A 51 15.73 6.31 -14.99
N PHE A 52 15.21 5.42 -14.15
CA PHE A 52 13.84 4.92 -14.26
C PHE A 52 12.77 6.02 -14.35
N PRO A 53 12.77 7.09 -13.51
CA PRO A 53 11.75 8.14 -13.58
C PRO A 53 11.82 8.91 -14.91
N ILE A 54 13.03 9.18 -15.40
CA ILE A 54 13.24 9.88 -16.66
C ILE A 54 12.80 8.99 -17.82
N ALA A 55 13.16 7.70 -17.82
CA ALA A 55 12.74 6.74 -18.81
C ALA A 55 11.21 6.57 -18.83
N PHE A 56 10.57 6.58 -17.66
CA PHE A 56 9.11 6.53 -17.52
C PHE A 56 8.44 7.78 -18.10
N VAL A 57 8.93 8.98 -17.75
CA VAL A 57 8.39 10.24 -18.30
C VAL A 57 8.63 10.34 -19.80
N VAL A 58 9.81 9.97 -20.29
CA VAL A 58 10.12 9.95 -21.72
C VAL A 58 9.23 8.94 -22.45
N ALA A 59 9.02 7.74 -21.90
CA ALA A 59 8.10 6.75 -22.45
C ALA A 59 6.67 7.28 -22.48
N ALA A 60 6.17 7.83 -21.36
CA ALA A 60 4.82 8.40 -21.27
C ALA A 60 4.60 9.55 -22.27
N THR A 61 5.57 10.45 -22.36
CA THR A 61 5.50 11.62 -23.25
C THR A 61 5.56 11.17 -24.72
N ASN A 62 6.45 10.24 -25.06
CA ASN A 62 6.56 9.72 -26.42
C ASN A 62 5.34 8.88 -26.83
N SER A 63 4.77 8.10 -25.89
CA SER A 63 3.54 7.34 -26.12
C SER A 63 2.34 8.24 -26.37
N SER A 64 2.26 9.40 -25.70
CA SER A 64 1.16 10.36 -25.90
C SER A 64 1.19 11.09 -27.24
N ARG A 65 2.34 11.10 -27.95
CA ARG A 65 2.48 11.74 -29.26
C ARG A 65 2.09 10.78 -30.39
N PRO A 66 1.04 11.09 -31.18
CA PRO A 66 0.71 10.27 -32.34
C PRO A 66 1.85 10.33 -33.37
N GLY A 67 2.60 9.23 -33.54
CA GLY A 67 3.47 9.00 -34.70
C GLY A 67 5.00 8.86 -34.49
N THR A 68 5.55 8.85 -33.27
CA THR A 68 7.03 8.87 -33.08
C THR A 68 7.70 7.57 -32.58
N THR A 69 6.95 6.52 -32.24
CA THR A 69 7.51 5.20 -31.87
C THR A 69 7.99 4.42 -33.11
N ARG A 70 8.93 4.98 -33.89
CA ARG A 70 9.39 4.39 -35.16
C ARG A 70 10.81 3.80 -35.12
N SER A 71 11.54 3.94 -34.03
CA SER A 71 12.96 3.54 -34.02
C SER A 71 13.20 2.19 -33.33
N ARG A 72 13.15 1.11 -34.14
CA ARG A 72 13.76 -0.24 -33.92
C ARG A 72 12.93 -1.35 -33.22
N ARG A 73 11.69 -1.63 -33.66
CA ARG A 73 11.01 -2.93 -33.37
C ARG A 73 10.28 -3.52 -34.59
N PRO A 74 10.06 -4.86 -34.64
CA PRO A 74 9.53 -5.55 -35.82
C PRO A 74 8.12 -5.05 -36.14
N ARG A 75 7.76 -5.09 -37.43
CA ARG A 75 6.48 -4.60 -37.97
C ARG A 75 5.28 -5.24 -37.25
N GLY A 76 4.48 -4.39 -36.61
CA GLY A 76 3.07 -4.68 -36.30
C GLY A 76 2.63 -4.22 -34.91
N ARG A 77 2.05 -3.01 -34.84
CA ARG A 77 1.14 -2.43 -33.81
C ARG A 77 1.66 -1.20 -33.06
N PRO A 78 1.76 -0.02 -33.72
CA PRO A 78 2.01 1.27 -33.03
C PRO A 78 0.94 1.62 -31.98
N LEU A 79 -0.28 1.10 -32.10
CA LEU A 79 -1.34 1.23 -31.09
C LEU A 79 -1.06 0.43 -29.81
N ALA A 80 -0.28 -0.66 -29.86
CA ALA A 80 -0.04 -1.51 -28.70
C ALA A 80 0.91 -0.86 -27.68
N ASP A 81 1.93 -0.13 -28.13
CA ASP A 81 2.91 0.50 -27.23
C ASP A 81 2.29 1.65 -26.42
N THR A 82 1.54 2.56 -27.06
CA THR A 82 0.83 3.63 -26.36
C THR A 82 -0.28 3.10 -25.47
N PHE A 83 -1.00 2.06 -25.91
CA PHE A 83 -2.00 1.39 -25.08
C PHE A 83 -1.37 0.77 -23.83
N THR A 84 -0.23 0.08 -23.97
CA THR A 84 0.48 -0.55 -22.84
C THR A 84 0.97 0.49 -21.83
N VAL A 85 1.58 1.59 -22.30
CA VAL A 85 2.04 2.67 -21.41
C VAL A 85 0.86 3.38 -20.76
N GLY A 86 -0.22 3.64 -21.49
CA GLY A 86 -1.45 4.22 -20.94
C GLY A 86 -2.07 3.34 -19.85
N VAL A 87 -2.17 2.03 -20.08
CA VAL A 87 -2.65 1.05 -19.08
C VAL A 87 -1.71 1.02 -17.87
N ALA A 88 -0.39 1.05 -18.07
CA ALA A 88 0.57 1.07 -16.96
C ALA A 88 0.44 2.32 -16.07
N ILE A 89 0.25 3.50 -16.68
CA ILE A 89 0.00 4.75 -15.94
C ILE A 89 -1.30 4.64 -15.14
N ILE A 90 -2.39 4.24 -15.80
CA ILE A 90 -3.71 4.11 -15.15
C ILE A 90 -3.66 3.11 -14.00
N ALA A 91 -3.01 1.96 -14.20
CA ALA A 91 -2.87 0.93 -13.18
C ALA A 91 -2.09 1.43 -11.95
N THR A 92 -1.01 2.18 -12.18
CA THR A 92 -0.17 2.75 -11.11
C THR A 92 -0.92 3.81 -10.30
N VAL A 93 -1.56 4.75 -10.99
CA VAL A 93 -2.35 5.82 -10.34
C VAL A 93 -3.50 5.22 -9.57
N SER A 94 -4.22 4.24 -10.16
CA SER A 94 -5.35 3.58 -9.50
C SER A 94 -4.92 2.80 -8.26
N GLY A 95 -3.80 2.08 -8.32
CA GLY A 95 -3.25 1.35 -7.17
C GLY A 95 -2.83 2.26 -6.02
N ALA A 96 -2.19 3.39 -6.33
CA ALA A 96 -1.81 4.39 -5.34
C ALA A 96 -3.05 5.03 -4.68
N LEU A 97 -4.04 5.44 -5.48
CA LEU A 97 -5.29 6.02 -4.98
C LEU A 97 -6.09 5.02 -4.14
N ALA A 98 -6.17 3.76 -4.56
CA ALA A 98 -6.83 2.70 -3.80
C ALA A 98 -6.18 2.51 -2.42
N SER A 99 -4.85 2.52 -2.37
CA SER A 99 -4.08 2.38 -1.13
C SER A 99 -4.31 3.54 -0.17
N ILE A 100 -4.25 4.78 -0.66
CA ILE A 100 -4.51 5.98 0.13
C ILE A 100 -5.95 5.97 0.66
N PHE A 101 -6.92 5.62 -0.19
CA PHE A 101 -8.33 5.59 0.20
C PHE A 101 -8.62 4.54 1.27
N ALA A 102 -8.08 3.32 1.11
CA ALA A 102 -8.22 2.24 2.09
C ALA A 102 -7.70 2.65 3.46
N VAL A 103 -6.49 3.21 3.53
CA VAL A 103 -5.91 3.70 4.79
C VAL A 103 -6.74 4.84 5.38
N SER A 104 -7.19 5.79 4.55
CA SER A 104 -8.00 6.93 4.99
C SER A 104 -9.34 6.53 5.59
N ARG A 105 -9.85 5.33 5.28
CA ARG A 105 -11.13 4.82 5.79
C ARG A 105 -10.96 3.89 6.99
N MET A 106 -9.92 3.05 7.00
CA MET A 106 -9.68 2.09 8.09
C MET A 106 -9.11 2.77 9.34
N LEU A 107 -8.17 3.70 9.19
CA LEU A 107 -7.51 4.31 10.34
C LEU A 107 -8.46 5.15 11.23
N PRO A 108 -9.41 5.95 10.68
CA PRO A 108 -10.40 6.62 11.51
C PRO A 108 -11.31 5.64 12.25
N MET A 109 -11.69 4.52 11.66
CA MET A 109 -12.51 3.49 12.32
C MET A 109 -11.77 2.85 13.51
N LEU A 110 -10.47 2.59 13.38
CA LEU A 110 -9.62 2.11 14.47
C LEU A 110 -9.37 3.18 15.54
N THR A 111 -9.37 4.44 15.14
CA THR A 111 -9.23 5.60 16.03
C THR A 111 -10.49 5.82 16.87
N GLU A 112 -11.67 5.78 16.23
CA GLU A 112 -12.97 5.93 16.89
C GLU A 112 -13.24 4.78 17.88
N THR A 113 -12.76 3.58 17.58
CA THR A 113 -12.82 2.41 18.48
C THR A 113 -11.76 2.43 19.60
N LYS A 114 -11.02 3.54 19.75
CA LYS A 114 -9.98 3.77 20.78
C LYS A 114 -8.84 2.73 20.76
N LEU A 115 -8.64 2.02 19.66
CA LEU A 115 -7.50 1.10 19.48
C LEU A 115 -6.21 1.86 19.13
N ILE A 116 -6.35 3.03 18.49
CA ILE A 116 -5.23 3.88 18.07
C ILE A 116 -5.47 5.32 18.57
N PRO A 117 -4.58 5.91 19.37
CA PRO A 117 -4.70 7.29 19.79
C PRO A 117 -4.47 8.21 18.59
N HIS A 118 -5.34 9.21 18.43
CA HIS A 118 -5.15 10.26 17.43
C HIS A 118 -4.66 11.54 18.10
N SER A 119 -3.75 12.24 17.43
CA SER A 119 -3.36 13.59 17.81
C SER A 119 -4.00 14.58 16.84
N HIS A 120 -4.91 15.41 17.33
CA HIS A 120 -5.45 16.54 16.57
C HIS A 120 -4.39 17.62 16.48
N PHE A 121 -3.61 17.62 15.40
CA PHE A 121 -2.58 18.61 15.16
C PHE A 121 -3.20 19.91 14.60
N GLY A 122 -4.00 20.60 15.42
CA GLY A 122 -4.47 21.98 15.19
C GLY A 122 -5.24 22.29 13.88
N MET A 123 -5.49 21.30 13.03
CA MET A 123 -6.13 21.47 11.72
C MET A 123 -7.66 21.35 11.81
N PRO A 124 -8.42 22.22 11.12
CA PRO A 124 -9.87 22.09 11.01
C PRO A 124 -10.24 20.99 9.99
N GLY A 125 -10.85 19.90 10.46
CA GLY A 125 -11.24 18.80 9.58
C GLY A 125 -11.67 17.52 10.31
N ASP A 126 -12.17 16.54 9.54
CA ASP A 126 -12.46 15.19 10.02
C ASP A 126 -11.17 14.35 10.15
N VAL A 127 -11.15 13.33 11.01
CA VAL A 127 -9.98 12.46 11.26
C VAL A 127 -9.48 11.80 9.96
N GLN A 128 -10.39 11.51 9.03
CA GLN A 128 -10.06 11.03 7.70
C GLN A 128 -9.18 12.01 6.91
N LYS A 129 -9.49 13.32 6.96
CA LYS A 129 -8.71 14.34 6.23
C LYS A 129 -7.31 14.46 6.80
N HIS A 130 -7.19 14.46 8.13
CA HIS A 130 -5.88 14.49 8.79
C HIS A 130 -5.06 13.25 8.45
N THR A 131 -5.68 12.07 8.53
CA THR A 131 -5.05 10.80 8.14
C THR A 131 -4.55 10.84 6.70
N LEU A 132 -5.38 11.30 5.76
CA LEU A 132 -5.01 11.37 4.35
C LEU A 132 -3.83 12.32 4.13
N VAL A 133 -3.84 13.49 4.77
CA VAL A 133 -2.72 14.44 4.67
C VAL A 133 -1.44 13.82 5.23
N TYR A 134 -1.50 13.18 6.40
CA TYR A 134 -0.31 12.53 6.98
C TYR A 134 0.23 11.42 6.09
N THR A 135 -0.62 10.55 5.56
CA THR A 135 -0.18 9.43 4.72
C THR A 135 0.44 9.92 3.42
N VAL A 136 -0.17 10.92 2.77
CA VAL A 136 0.37 11.50 1.53
C VAL A 136 1.69 12.23 1.77
N VAL A 137 1.79 13.02 2.85
CA VAL A 137 3.03 13.75 3.18
C VAL A 137 4.16 12.77 3.52
N ILE A 138 3.90 11.76 4.36
CA ILE A 138 4.89 10.72 4.68
C ILE A 138 5.30 9.96 3.43
N ALA A 139 4.35 9.56 2.58
CA ALA A 139 4.64 8.89 1.32
C ALA A 139 5.49 9.75 0.38
N ALA A 140 5.20 11.05 0.27
CA ALA A 140 5.97 11.98 -0.55
C ALA A 140 7.40 12.18 -0.02
N VAL A 141 7.57 12.31 1.30
CA VAL A 141 8.88 12.40 1.94
C VAL A 141 9.68 11.10 1.72
N LEU A 142 9.06 9.94 1.94
CA LEU A 142 9.69 8.65 1.68
C LEU A 142 10.09 8.50 0.20
N ALA A 143 9.24 8.91 -0.74
CA ALA A 143 9.52 8.89 -2.17
C ALA A 143 10.66 9.85 -2.59
N ALA A 144 10.86 10.95 -1.85
CA ALA A 144 11.95 11.89 -2.09
C ALA A 144 13.29 11.41 -1.53
N VAL A 145 13.29 10.66 -0.43
CA VAL A 145 14.50 10.24 0.29
C VAL A 145 14.97 8.83 -0.11
N PHE A 146 14.05 7.95 -0.50
CA PHE A 146 14.35 6.56 -0.85
C PHE A 146 14.13 6.27 -2.33
N ASP A 147 15.01 5.44 -2.90
CA ASP A 147 14.83 4.92 -4.26
C ASP A 147 13.56 4.07 -4.36
N LEU A 148 12.88 4.13 -5.51
CA LEU A 148 11.66 3.37 -5.78
C LEU A 148 11.79 1.87 -5.52
N SER A 149 12.95 1.29 -5.84
CA SER A 149 13.22 -0.14 -5.59
C SER A 149 13.24 -0.49 -4.10
N ARG A 150 13.70 0.42 -3.23
CA ARG A 150 13.74 0.20 -1.77
C ARG A 150 12.34 0.31 -1.18
N ILE A 151 11.59 1.35 -1.57
CA ILE A 151 10.21 1.57 -1.12
C ILE A 151 9.34 0.37 -1.49
N ALA A 152 9.45 -0.09 -2.75
CA ALA A 152 8.71 -1.26 -3.22
C ALA A 152 9.11 -2.54 -2.50
N SER A 153 10.40 -2.71 -2.14
CA SER A 153 10.86 -3.91 -1.44
C SER A 153 10.37 -3.95 0.01
N ILE A 154 10.49 -2.83 0.71
CA ILE A 154 9.97 -2.68 2.08
C ILE A 154 8.45 -2.87 2.08
N GLY A 155 7.75 -2.25 1.13
CA GLY A 155 6.30 -2.39 0.95
C GLY A 155 5.88 -3.83 0.68
N ALA A 156 6.53 -4.53 -0.25
CA ALA A 156 6.23 -5.93 -0.56
C ALA A 156 6.47 -6.87 0.62
N ILE A 157 7.54 -6.66 1.38
CA ILE A 157 7.84 -7.44 2.60
C ILE A 157 6.75 -7.20 3.65
N PHE A 158 6.39 -5.95 3.94
CA PHE A 158 5.32 -5.66 4.90
C PHE A 158 3.96 -6.20 4.44
N TYR A 159 3.70 -6.18 3.13
CA TYR A 159 2.47 -6.70 2.55
C TYR A 159 2.36 -8.22 2.75
N LEU A 160 3.40 -8.97 2.37
CA LEU A 160 3.44 -10.42 2.54
C LEU A 160 3.43 -10.84 4.02
N LEU A 161 4.13 -10.09 4.89
CA LEU A 161 4.10 -10.35 6.33
C LEU A 161 2.72 -10.08 6.94
N MET A 162 2.04 -9.03 6.51
CA MET A 162 0.66 -8.74 6.93
C MET A 162 -0.25 -9.90 6.53
N ASP A 163 -0.21 -10.34 5.27
CA ASP A 163 -1.06 -11.41 4.76
C ASP A 163 -0.81 -12.72 5.53
N ILE A 164 0.46 -13.11 5.73
CA ILE A 164 0.81 -14.30 6.53
C ILE A 164 0.27 -14.16 7.96
N THR A 165 0.44 -13.00 8.60
CA THR A 165 0.03 -12.78 10.00
C THR A 165 -1.49 -12.81 10.14
N VAL A 166 -2.22 -12.17 9.22
CA VAL A 166 -3.69 -12.15 9.20
C VAL A 166 -4.22 -13.54 8.92
N HIS A 167 -3.70 -14.23 7.90
CA HIS A 167 -4.12 -15.58 7.56
C HIS A 167 -3.84 -16.57 8.70
N TRP A 168 -2.68 -16.47 9.35
CA TRP A 168 -2.35 -17.29 10.52
C TRP A 168 -3.26 -16.97 11.71
N GLY A 169 -3.53 -15.68 11.96
CA GLY A 169 -4.43 -15.21 13.00
C GLY A 169 -5.85 -15.76 12.82
N VAL A 170 -6.37 -15.72 11.59
CA VAL A 170 -7.67 -16.30 11.23
C VAL A 170 -7.63 -17.82 11.39
N LEU A 171 -6.60 -18.51 10.88
CA LEU A 171 -6.49 -19.97 10.96
C LEU A 171 -6.51 -20.46 12.41
N ARG A 172 -5.80 -19.76 13.30
CA ARG A 172 -5.60 -20.20 14.68
C ARG A 172 -6.71 -19.77 15.64
N HIS A 173 -7.27 -18.57 15.48
CA HIS A 173 -8.18 -17.99 16.47
C HIS A 173 -9.59 -17.70 15.97
N LEU A 174 -9.80 -17.57 14.65
CA LEU A 174 -11.06 -17.04 14.09
C LEU A 174 -11.70 -17.97 13.03
N HIS A 175 -11.13 -19.13 12.75
CA HIS A 175 -11.59 -19.93 11.62
C HIS A 175 -12.99 -20.54 11.87
N GLU A 176 -13.37 -20.78 13.12
CA GLU A 176 -14.70 -21.30 13.50
C GLU A 176 -15.77 -20.20 13.44
N ASP A 177 -15.42 -18.98 13.88
CA ASP A 177 -16.34 -17.84 13.91
C ASP A 177 -16.66 -17.28 12.51
N VAL A 178 -15.72 -17.42 11.57
CA VAL A 178 -15.82 -16.87 10.22
C VAL A 178 -16.21 -17.94 9.19
N GLY A 179 -16.33 -19.21 9.60
CA GLY A 179 -16.62 -20.34 8.69
C GLY A 179 -15.55 -20.53 7.60
N ALA A 180 -14.30 -20.13 7.89
CA ALA A 180 -13.23 -20.10 6.92
C ALA A 180 -12.69 -21.51 6.62
N ASN A 181 -12.55 -21.85 5.34
CA ASN A 181 -11.97 -23.13 4.96
C ASN A 181 -10.46 -23.16 5.28
N ARG A 182 -10.09 -24.01 6.26
CA ARG A 182 -8.70 -24.18 6.73
C ARG A 182 -7.73 -24.52 5.59
N ALA A 183 -8.17 -25.25 4.56
CA ALA A 183 -7.33 -25.62 3.42
C ALA A 183 -6.98 -24.41 2.54
N VAL A 184 -7.95 -23.56 2.22
CA VAL A 184 -7.71 -22.34 1.41
C VAL A 184 -6.74 -21.41 2.13
N LEU A 185 -6.92 -21.25 3.43
CA LEU A 185 -6.08 -20.39 4.25
C LEU A 185 -4.67 -20.95 4.42
N GLY A 186 -4.53 -22.27 4.58
CA GLY A 186 -3.23 -22.94 4.60
C GLY A 186 -2.46 -22.80 3.27
N VAL A 187 -3.16 -22.93 2.14
CA VAL A 187 -2.55 -22.71 0.81
C VAL A 187 -2.12 -21.25 0.65
N ALA A 188 -2.93 -20.28 1.07
CA ALA A 188 -2.58 -18.85 1.01
C ALA A 188 -1.30 -18.55 1.80
N ILE A 189 -1.20 -19.00 3.05
CA ILE A 189 0.02 -18.85 3.88
C ILE A 189 1.24 -19.48 3.20
N GLY A 190 1.06 -20.67 2.61
CA GLY A 190 2.13 -21.35 1.88
C GLY A 190 2.61 -20.52 0.68
N LEU A 191 1.70 -19.97 -0.12
CA LEU A 191 2.03 -19.12 -1.26
C LEU A 191 2.72 -17.82 -0.83
N ASP A 192 2.23 -17.16 0.21
CA ASP A 192 2.83 -15.93 0.73
C ASP A 192 4.24 -16.18 1.27
N ALA A 193 4.45 -17.30 1.97
CA ALA A 193 5.77 -17.69 2.47
C ALA A 193 6.75 -18.03 1.35
N ILE A 194 6.31 -18.72 0.30
CA ILE A 194 7.12 -18.99 -0.89
C ILE A 194 7.48 -17.68 -1.60
N ALA A 195 6.49 -16.80 -1.81
CA ALA A 195 6.70 -15.50 -2.45
C ALA A 195 7.68 -14.63 -1.65
N LEU A 196 7.52 -14.56 -0.32
CA LEU A 196 8.42 -13.83 0.57
C LEU A 196 9.83 -14.42 0.54
N GLY A 197 9.96 -15.75 0.62
CA GLY A 197 11.25 -16.44 0.54
C GLY A 197 11.99 -16.14 -0.78
N ALA A 198 11.30 -16.28 -1.91
CA ALA A 198 11.85 -15.95 -3.23
C ALA A 198 12.26 -14.47 -3.32
N PHE A 199 11.41 -13.57 -2.80
CA PHE A 199 11.67 -12.14 -2.82
C PHE A 199 12.90 -11.75 -1.98
N LEU A 200 13.06 -12.33 -0.79
CA LEU A 200 14.19 -12.10 0.08
C LEU A 200 15.51 -12.59 -0.53
N ILE A 201 15.49 -13.75 -1.21
CA ILE A 201 16.67 -14.28 -1.92
C ILE A 201 17.10 -13.31 -3.03
N VAL A 202 16.16 -12.85 -3.87
CA VAL A 202 16.44 -11.90 -4.95
C VAL A 202 16.99 -10.58 -4.39
N LYS A 203 16.50 -10.13 -3.24
CA LYS A 203 16.97 -8.88 -2.63
C LYS A 203 18.32 -9.01 -1.93
N GLY A 204 18.60 -10.16 -1.32
CA GLY A 204 19.86 -10.43 -0.62
C GLY A 204 21.08 -10.40 -1.54
N THR A 205 20.91 -10.74 -2.82
CA THR A 205 22.00 -10.70 -3.83
C THR A 205 22.20 -9.31 -4.45
N SER A 206 21.25 -8.39 -4.28
CA SER A 206 21.21 -7.09 -4.99
C SER A 206 21.98 -5.96 -4.29
N GLY A 207 22.56 -6.19 -3.11
CA GLY A 207 23.51 -5.26 -2.46
C GLY A 207 23.30 -5.01 -0.96
N PRO A 208 24.39 -4.80 -0.18
CA PRO A 208 24.35 -4.74 1.29
C PRO A 208 23.60 -3.53 1.86
N LEU A 209 23.51 -2.43 1.10
CA LEU A 209 22.88 -1.19 1.56
C LEU A 209 21.34 -1.30 1.61
N ILE A 210 20.73 -2.08 0.71
CA ILE A 210 19.28 -2.32 0.73
C ILE A 210 18.92 -3.27 1.88
N VAL A 211 19.74 -4.30 2.11
CA VAL A 211 19.59 -5.22 3.25
C VAL A 211 19.70 -4.45 4.57
N GLY A 212 20.68 -3.55 4.69
CA GLY A 212 20.86 -2.71 5.88
C GLY A 212 19.67 -1.80 6.18
N VAL A 213 19.16 -1.07 5.18
CA VAL A 213 17.99 -0.18 5.37
C VAL A 213 16.74 -0.99 5.74
N SER A 214 16.50 -2.13 5.07
CA SER A 214 15.36 -3.00 5.36
C SER A 214 15.41 -3.55 6.79
N LEU A 215 16.58 -4.01 7.25
CA LEU A 215 16.79 -4.48 8.62
C LEU A 215 16.54 -3.37 9.65
N VAL A 216 17.01 -2.15 9.39
CA VAL A 216 16.76 -1.00 10.27
C VAL A 216 15.26 -0.69 10.32
N SER A 217 14.55 -0.67 9.19
CA SER A 217 13.11 -0.43 9.19
C SER A 217 12.32 -1.52 9.93
N ILE A 218 12.70 -2.80 9.78
CA ILE A 218 12.08 -3.90 10.53
C ILE A 218 12.34 -3.73 12.04
N MET A 219 13.57 -3.38 12.42
CA MET A 219 13.94 -3.16 13.81
C MET A 219 13.18 -1.97 14.43
N VAL A 220 12.98 -0.88 13.68
CA VAL A 220 12.17 0.27 14.10
C VAL A 220 10.71 -0.14 14.30
N VAL A 221 10.14 -0.92 13.39
CA VAL A 221 8.75 -1.39 13.52
C VAL A 221 8.58 -2.28 14.76
N ILE A 222 9.46 -3.26 14.97
CA ILE A 222 9.41 -4.14 16.15
C ILE A 222 9.60 -3.35 17.46
N ALA A 223 10.52 -2.37 17.46
CA ALA A 223 10.73 -1.50 18.62
C ALA A 223 9.47 -0.66 18.92
N PHE A 224 8.84 -0.12 17.87
CA PHE A 224 7.59 0.63 17.99
C PHE A 224 6.45 -0.26 18.50
N GLU A 225 6.25 -1.45 17.94
CA GLU A 225 5.24 -2.41 18.40
C GLU A 225 5.44 -2.78 19.88
N ARG A 226 6.67 -3.10 20.28
CA ARG A 226 6.98 -3.42 21.69
C ARG A 226 6.78 -2.23 22.63
N PHE A 227 7.15 -1.03 22.21
CA PHE A 227 6.95 0.18 22.99
C PHE A 227 5.45 0.48 23.17
N TYR A 228 4.69 0.39 22.09
CA TYR A 228 3.24 0.64 22.08
C TYR A 228 2.46 -0.42 22.89
N LEU A 229 2.82 -1.70 22.77
CA LEU A 229 2.19 -2.80 23.52
C LEU A 229 2.59 -2.83 25.00
N ARG A 230 3.78 -2.32 25.36
CA ARG A 230 4.17 -2.14 26.78
C ARG A 230 3.30 -1.09 27.47
N GLY A 231 2.92 -0.01 26.78
CA GLY A 231 2.05 1.03 27.33
C GLY A 231 0.60 0.59 27.56
N THR A 232 0.11 -0.43 26.84
CA THR A 232 -1.26 -0.95 26.96
C THR A 232 -1.39 -2.10 27.97
N ARG A 233 -0.32 -2.85 28.27
CA ARG A 233 -0.31 -3.83 29.36
C ARG A 233 -0.30 -3.19 30.75
N ALA A 234 0.39 -2.05 30.92
CA ALA A 234 0.44 -1.33 32.19
C ALA A 234 -0.90 -0.63 32.59
N ARG A 235 -1.94 -0.71 31.77
CA ARG A 235 -3.26 -0.10 32.01
C ARG A 235 -4.38 -1.15 32.18
N ARG A 236 -4.02 -2.43 32.23
CA ARG A 236 -4.92 -3.58 32.44
C ARG A 236 -4.65 -4.35 33.75
N GLU A 237 -3.72 -3.85 34.57
CA GLU A 237 -3.59 -4.18 35.99
C GLU A 237 -4.03 -2.94 36.79
#